data_AF-A0A7K4JU87-F1
#
_entry.id   AF-A0A7K4JU87-F1
#
_cell.length_a   1.000
_cell.length_b   1.000
_cell.length_c   1.000
_cell.angle_alpha   90.00
_cell.angle_beta   90.00
_cell.angle_gamma   90.00
#
_symmetry.space_group_name_H-M   'P 1'
#
loop_
_entity.id
_entity.type
_entity.pdbx_description
1 polymer ?
#
loop_
_entity_poly.entity_id
_entity_poly.type
_entity_poly.pdbx_seq_one_letter_code
_entity_poly.pdbx_strand_id
1 'polypeptide(L)' 'THGCSSLPCPPPPPGASYVSGIVALYYPDEASVGDDPEVQNWVLDIFTNGFLGRSSSGTGQVGV' A
#
# COMPACT_ATOMS: atom_id res chain seq x y z
N THR A 1 0.62 -25.39 22.31
CA THR A 1 -0.65 -25.72 21.61
C THR A 1 -0.88 -24.68 20.53
N HIS A 2 -0.56 -25.06 19.30
CA HIS A 2 -0.82 -24.29 18.08
C HIS A 2 -2.33 -24.27 17.82
N GLY A 3 -2.86 -23.20 17.20
CA GLY A 3 -4.18 -23.30 16.58
C GLY A 3 -4.98 -22.00 16.47
N CYS A 4 -4.48 -21.00 15.74
CA CYS A 4 -5.33 -20.13 14.92
C CYS A 4 -4.47 -19.37 13.88
N SER A 5 -3.77 -20.13 13.03
CA SER A 5 -3.00 -19.60 11.89
C SER A 5 -3.36 -20.30 10.58
N SER A 6 -4.60 -20.82 10.45
CA SER A 6 -4.98 -21.73 9.35
C SER A 6 -6.33 -21.43 8.69
N LEU A 7 -6.86 -20.21 8.82
CA LEU A 7 -7.94 -19.80 7.93
C LEU A 7 -7.30 -19.03 6.76
N PRO A 8 -7.44 -19.50 5.50
CA PRO A 8 -7.05 -18.67 4.37
C PRO A 8 -7.88 -17.38 4.43
N CYS A 9 -7.25 -16.23 4.16
CA CYS A 9 -7.95 -14.96 4.04
C CYS A 9 -9.21 -15.17 3.19
N PRO A 10 -10.39 -14.69 3.63
CA PRO A 10 -11.61 -14.86 2.86
C PRO A 10 -11.37 -14.36 1.43
N PRO A 11 -11.78 -15.11 0.39
CA PRO A 11 -11.58 -14.67 -0.98
C PRO A 11 -12.22 -13.28 -1.12
N PRO A 12 -11.51 -12.30 -1.72
CA PRO A 12 -12.03 -10.96 -1.87
C PRO A 12 -13.40 -11.03 -2.58
N PRO A 13 -14.38 -10.19 -2.17
CA PRO A 13 -15.71 -10.20 -2.78
C PRO A 13 -15.63 -10.11 -4.31
N PRO A 14 -16.54 -10.74 -5.07
CA PRO A 14 -16.58 -10.60 -6.52
C PRO A 14 -16.86 -9.14 -6.86
N GLY A 15 -15.81 -8.42 -7.25
CA GLY A 15 -15.80 -6.96 -7.38
C GLY A 15 -14.63 -6.29 -6.67
N ALA A 16 -13.44 -6.91 -6.65
CA ALA A 16 -12.22 -6.16 -6.37
C ALA A 16 -12.21 -4.93 -7.31
N SER A 17 -12.23 -3.72 -6.71
CA SER A 17 -12.06 -2.47 -7.45
C SER A 17 -10.92 -2.63 -8.44
N TYR A 18 -11.06 -2.12 -9.67
CA TYR A 18 -10.06 -2.29 -10.75
C TYR A 18 -8.63 -2.09 -10.24
N VAL A 19 -8.39 -1.03 -9.46
CA VAL A 19 -7.09 -0.74 -8.85
C VAL A 19 -6.65 -1.82 -7.86
N SER A 20 -7.54 -2.30 -6.99
CA SER A 20 -7.23 -3.38 -6.04
C SER A 20 -6.86 -4.68 -6.76
N GLY A 21 -7.53 -5.00 -7.88
CA GLY A 21 -7.16 -6.15 -8.71
C GLY A 21 -5.78 -6.01 -9.34
N ILE A 22 -5.42 -4.80 -9.80
CA ILE A 22 -4.09 -4.52 -10.35
C ILE A 22 -3.02 -4.57 -9.26
N VAL A 23 -3.24 -3.95 -8.10
CA VAL A 23 -2.28 -3.98 -6.98
C VAL A 23 -2.04 -5.42 -6.53
N ALA A 24 -3.09 -6.21 -6.33
CA ALA A 24 -2.96 -7.62 -5.93
C ALA A 24 -2.26 -8.50 -7.00
N LEU A 25 -2.25 -8.08 -8.28
CA LEU A 25 -1.56 -8.80 -9.35
C LEU A 25 -0.04 -8.58 -9.31
N TYR A 26 0.43 -7.39 -8.92
CA TYR A 26 1.85 -7.03 -8.93
C TYR A 26 2.51 -7.05 -7.55
N TYR A 27 1.73 -6.84 -6.49
CA TYR A 27 2.22 -6.79 -5.10
C TYR A 27 1.50 -7.86 -4.26
N PRO A 28 2.17 -9.00 -3.98
CA PRO A 28 1.55 -10.14 -3.32
C PRO A 28 1.19 -9.89 -1.85
N ASP A 29 1.86 -8.92 -1.20
CA ASP A 29 1.65 -8.52 0.18
C ASP A 29 1.99 -7.03 0.38
N GLU A 30 1.66 -6.53 1.57
CA GLU A 30 1.89 -5.12 1.92
C GLU A 30 3.38 -4.75 1.96
N ALA A 31 4.25 -5.70 2.35
CA ALA A 31 5.69 -5.47 2.41
C ALA A 31 6.25 -5.21 1.01
N SER A 32 5.75 -5.94 0.00
CA SER A 32 6.15 -5.76 -1.40
C SER A 32 5.86 -4.34 -1.93
N VAL A 33 4.83 -3.65 -1.43
CA VAL A 33 4.54 -2.24 -1.76
C VAL A 33 5.49 -1.30 -0.99
N GLY A 34 5.75 -1.60 0.28
CA GLY A 34 6.66 -0.84 1.13
C GLY A 34 8.11 -0.87 0.64
N ASP A 35 8.54 -2.03 0.13
CA ASP A 35 9.91 -2.29 -0.31
C ASP A 35 10.20 -1.77 -1.73
N ASP A 36 9.19 -1.28 -2.46
CA ASP A 36 9.36 -0.73 -3.80
C ASP A 36 9.86 0.73 -3.75
N PRO A 37 11.16 0.98 -4.00
CA PRO A 37 11.72 2.32 -3.86
C PRO A 37 11.17 3.30 -4.90
N GLU A 38 10.70 2.83 -6.07
CA GLU A 38 10.13 3.71 -7.08
C GLU A 38 8.77 4.24 -6.63
N VAL A 39 7.92 3.36 -6.09
CA VAL A 39 6.62 3.74 -5.52
C VAL A 39 6.80 4.67 -4.32
N GLN A 40 7.73 4.37 -3.42
CA GLN A 40 7.98 5.23 -2.26
C GLN A 40 8.49 6.63 -2.66
N ASN A 41 9.44 6.68 -3.61
CA ASN A 41 9.95 7.95 -4.13
C ASN A 41 8.87 8.77 -4.83
N TRP A 42 7.97 8.12 -5.57
CA TRP A 42 6.84 8.80 -6.23
C TRP A 42 5.86 9.42 -5.22
N VAL A 43 5.52 8.68 -4.14
CA VAL A 43 4.67 9.22 -3.07
C VAL A 43 5.36 10.39 -2.35
N LEU A 44 6.66 10.27 -2.10
CA LEU A 44 7.46 11.35 -1.49
C LEU A 44 7.52 12.61 -2.37
N ASP A 45 7.65 12.44 -3.69
CA ASP A 45 7.68 13.55 -4.64
C ASP A 45 6.34 14.31 -4.66
N ILE A 46 5.21 13.58 -4.66
CA ILE A 46 3.88 14.18 -4.54
C ILE A 46 3.75 14.96 -3.23
N PHE A 47 4.19 14.41 -2.10
CA PHE A 47 4.14 15.11 -0.83
C PHE A 47 5.02 16.36 -0.81
N THR A 48 6.26 16.23 -1.27
CA THR A 48 7.26 17.31 -1.22
C THR A 48 6.91 18.43 -2.18
N ASN A 49 6.59 18.10 -3.43
CA ASN A 49 6.40 19.09 -4.50
C ASN A 49 4.92 19.42 -4.73
N GLY A 50 4.02 18.45 -4.61
CA GLY A 50 2.57 18.67 -4.74
C GLY A 50 1.94 19.31 -3.48
N PHE A 51 2.34 18.87 -2.29
CA PHE A 51 1.84 19.39 -1.02
C PHE A 51 2.81 20.34 -0.30
N LEU A 52 3.93 20.70 -0.94
CA LEU A 52 4.97 21.59 -0.39
C LEU A 52 5.55 21.08 0.95
N GLY A 53 5.54 19.76 1.17
CA GLY A 53 5.98 19.15 2.43
C GLY A 53 5.15 19.55 3.65
N ARG A 54 3.93 20.07 3.48
CA ARG A 54 3.11 20.55 4.60
C ARG A 54 2.46 19.38 5.32
N SER A 55 2.96 19.07 6.52
CA SER A 55 2.36 18.05 7.41
C SER A 55 0.90 18.34 7.78
N SER A 56 0.47 19.61 7.72
CA SER A 56 -0.93 20.00 7.93
C SER A 56 -1.88 19.53 6.81
N SER A 57 -1.37 19.01 5.69
CA SER A 57 -2.18 18.58 4.55
C SER A 57 -2.90 17.24 4.77
N GLY A 58 -2.57 16.51 5.84
CA GLY A 58 -3.12 15.18 6.10
C GLY A 58 -2.58 14.07 5.19
N THR A 59 -1.74 14.40 4.22
CA THR A 59 -0.94 13.46 3.45
C THR A 59 0.36 13.19 4.20
N GLY A 60 0.56 11.93 4.60
CA GLY A 60 1.75 11.52 5.33
C GLY A 60 2.93 11.25 4.40
N GLN A 61 4.14 11.61 4.84
CA GLN A 61 5.37 11.03 4.31
C GLN A 61 5.36 9.54 4.71
N VAL A 62 5.41 8.62 3.74
CA VAL A 62 5.56 7.20 4.06
C VAL A 62 6.90 7.07 4.79
N GLY A 63 6.84 6.63 6.05
CA GLY A 63 8.01 6.53 6.91
C GLY A 63 8.97 5.49 6.36
N VAL A 64 10.20 5.91 6.15
CA VAL A 64 11.38 5.01 6.10
C VAL A 64 11.70 4.50 7.49
#